data_AF-A0A6J4XMG3-F1
#
_entry.id   AF-A0A6J4XMG3-F1
#
_cell.length_a   1.000
_cell.length_b   1.000
_cell.length_c   1.000
_cell.angle_alpha   90.00
_cell.angle_beta   90.00
_cell.angle_gamma   90.00
#
_symmetry.space_group_name_H-M   'P 1'
#
loop_
_entity.id
_entity.type
_entity.pdbx_description
1 polymer ?
#
loop_
_entity_poly.entity_id
_entity_poly.type
_entity_poly.pdbx_seq_one_letter_code
_entity_poly.pdbx_strand_id
1 'polypeptide(L)'
;MDKNEFFRQATLRICGNLEIEEALHTLLHYLQEFVPAAKAFLQYYQVDCHAMRTIAYADETEFSKLDLLTPLSKTAREWPCIQFQKIRILLIYDIVL
;
A
#
# COMPACT_ATOMS: atom_id res chain seq x y z
N MET A 1 15.39 16.79 3.70
CA MET A 1 16.09 15.50 3.48
C MET A 1 16.44 15.39 2.00
N ASP A 2 17.59 14.80 1.68
CA ASP A 2 17.99 14.53 0.29
C ASP A 2 17.07 13.46 -0.35
N LYS A 3 16.85 13.52 -1.68
CA LYS A 3 15.96 12.58 -2.37
C LYS A 3 16.49 11.14 -2.33
N ASN A 4 17.81 10.94 -2.45
CA ASN A 4 18.37 9.60 -2.37
C ASN A 4 18.27 9.05 -0.95
N GLU A 5 18.42 9.91 0.05
CA GLU A 5 18.17 9.55 1.45
C GLU A 5 16.73 9.09 1.65
N PHE A 6 15.75 9.86 1.14
CA PHE A 6 14.33 9.50 1.22
C PHE A 6 14.05 8.10 0.68
N PHE A 7 14.44 7.86 -0.58
CA PHE A 7 14.17 6.58 -1.23
C PHE A 7 14.90 5.43 -0.55
N ARG A 8 16.15 5.63 -0.14
CA ARG A 8 16.91 4.59 0.56
C ARG A 8 16.25 4.19 1.87
N GLN A 9 15.82 5.17 2.66
CA GLN A 9 15.16 4.95 3.95
C GLN A 9 13.79 4.29 3.78
N ALA A 10 13.02 4.65 2.74
CA ALA A 10 11.78 3.98 2.40
C ALA A 10 12.01 2.51 2.01
N THR A 11 12.99 2.25 1.13
CA THR A 11 13.36 0.89 0.70
C THR A 11 13.82 0.02 1.88
N LEU A 12 14.66 0.56 2.77
CA LEU A 12 15.13 -0.19 3.94
C LEU A 12 13.98 -0.61 4.87
N ARG A 13 12.92 0.19 4.99
CA ARG A 13 11.78 -0.13 5.86
C ARG A 13 10.89 -1.20 5.26
N ILE A 14 10.54 -1.07 3.98
CA ILE A 14 9.65 -2.06 3.32
C ILE A 14 10.35 -3.39 3.03
N CYS A 15 11.67 -3.39 2.83
CA CYS A 15 12.45 -4.61 2.60
C CYS A 15 13.20 -5.11 3.84
N GLY A 16 13.10 -4.44 4.98
CA GLY A 16 13.87 -4.72 6.19
C GLY A 16 13.26 -5.78 7.11
N ASN A 17 12.05 -6.25 6.82
CA ASN A 17 11.33 -7.25 7.60
C ASN A 17 10.76 -8.34 6.67
N LEU A 18 10.71 -9.58 7.17
CA LEU A 18 10.11 -10.72 6.47
C LEU A 18 8.58 -10.70 6.58
N GLU A 19 8.06 -10.15 7.67
CA GLU A 19 6.62 -9.95 7.86
C GLU A 19 6.22 -8.64 7.16
N ILE A 20 5.44 -8.77 6.09
CA ILE A 20 5.20 -7.68 5.13
C ILE A 20 4.31 -6.57 5.72
N GLU A 21 3.38 -6.93 6.61
CA GLU A 21 2.52 -6.01 7.34
C GLU A 21 3.31 -5.15 8.34
N GLU A 22 4.31 -5.73 9.01
CA GLU A 22 5.23 -4.99 9.90
C GLU A 22 6.14 -4.04 9.09
N ALA A 23 6.65 -4.52 7.95
CA ALA A 23 7.43 -3.70 7.02
C ALA A 23 6.61 -2.52 6.48
N LEU A 24 5.34 -2.76 6.15
CA LEU A 24 4.41 -1.76 5.66
C LEU A 24 4.05 -0.72 6.73
N HIS A 25 3.86 -1.16 7.98
CA HIS A 25 3.61 -0.29 9.14
C HIS A 25 4.80 0.63 9.41
N THR A 26 6.00 0.06 9.44
CA THR A 26 7.25 0.82 9.59
C THR A 26 7.43 1.84 8.45
N LEU A 27 7.10 1.45 7.22
CA LEU A 27 7.12 2.37 6.08
C LEU A 27 6.08 3.48 6.25
N LEU A 28 4.85 3.18 6.66
CA LEU A 28 3.78 4.16 6.82
C LEU A 28 4.19 5.24 7.83
N HIS A 29 4.68 4.86 9.01
CA HIS A 29 5.14 5.82 10.02
C HIS A 29 6.26 6.74 9.51
N TYR A 30 7.18 6.20 8.72
CA TYR A 30 8.19 7.02 8.07
C TYR A 30 7.61 7.98 7.03
N LEU A 31 6.65 7.53 6.23
CA LEU A 31 5.99 8.37 5.23
C LEU A 31 5.13 9.46 5.88
N GLN A 32 4.56 9.22 7.07
CA GLN A 32 3.79 10.19 7.84
C GLN A 32 4.58 11.45 8.22
N GLU A 33 5.91 11.36 8.27
CA GLU A 33 6.78 12.54 8.45
C GLU A 33 6.79 13.48 7.22
N PHE A 34 6.34 13.00 6.05
CA PHE A 34 6.41 13.73 4.77
C PHE A 34 5.05 13.96 4.12
N VAL A 35 4.09 13.06 4.32
CA VAL A 35 2.74 13.13 3.75
C VAL A 35 1.71 12.69 4.79
N PRO A 36 0.49 13.28 4.83
CA PRO A 36 -0.52 12.95 5.84
C PRO A 36 -1.26 11.64 5.53
N ALA A 37 -0.52 10.56 5.25
CA ALA A 37 -1.10 9.25 5.00
C ALA A 37 -1.62 8.64 6.31
N ALA A 38 -2.90 8.29 6.33
CA ALA A 38 -3.54 7.64 7.48
C ALA A 38 -3.38 6.12 7.42
N LYS A 39 -3.45 5.55 6.21
CA LYS A 39 -3.47 4.09 6.01
C LYS A 39 -2.65 3.68 4.80
N ALA A 40 -2.04 2.50 4.88
CA ALA A 40 -1.31 1.87 3.80
C ALA A 40 -1.85 0.47 3.50
N PHE A 41 -2.01 0.17 2.21
CA PHE A 41 -2.43 -1.15 1.74
C PHE A 41 -1.44 -1.67 0.71
N LEU A 42 -0.97 -2.90 0.89
CA LEU A 42 -0.22 -3.62 -0.14
C LEU A 42 -1.18 -4.52 -0.91
N GLN A 43 -1.27 -4.29 -2.22
CA GLN A 43 -2.25 -4.96 -3.05
C GLN A 43 -1.75 -5.19 -4.48
N TYR A 44 -2.32 -6.20 -5.12
CA TYR A 44 -2.11 -6.47 -6.54
C TYR A 44 -3.44 -6.79 -7.22
N TYR A 45 -3.50 -6.53 -8.52
CA TYR A 45 -4.67 -6.87 -9.33
C TYR A 45 -4.62 -8.35 -9.72
N GLN A 46 -5.65 -9.11 -9.35
CA GLN A 46 -5.81 -10.49 -9.74
C GLN A 46 -6.77 -10.59 -10.94
N VAL A 47 -6.19 -10.85 -12.12
CA VAL A 47 -6.90 -10.84 -13.40
C VAL A 47 -8.05 -11.84 -13.43
N ASP A 48 -7.80 -13.08 -12.98
CA ASP A 48 -8.76 -14.19 -13.05
C ASP A 48 -10.07 -13.90 -12.31
N CYS A 49 -9.99 -13.10 -11.24
CA CYS A 49 -11.13 -12.75 -10.40
C CYS A 49 -11.62 -11.32 -10.62
N HIS A 50 -10.99 -10.55 -11.52
CA HIS A 50 -11.33 -9.14 -11.75
C HIS A 50 -11.39 -8.32 -10.45
N ALA A 51 -10.44 -8.57 -9.55
CA ALA A 51 -10.45 -8.06 -8.18
C ALA A 51 -9.08 -7.53 -7.78
N MET A 52 -9.06 -6.56 -6.87
CA MET A 52 -7.85 -6.22 -6.13
C MET A 52 -7.71 -7.19 -4.97
N ARG A 53 -6.59 -7.89 -4.88
CA ARG A 53 -6.23 -8.65 -3.68
C ARG A 53 -5.36 -7.78 -2.79
N THR A 54 -5.83 -7.55 -1.57
CA THR A 54 -5.07 -6.89 -0.51
C THR A 54 -4.41 -7.95 0.36
N ILE A 55 -3.09 -7.88 0.47
CA ILE A 55 -2.28 -8.87 1.19
C ILE A 55 -1.76 -8.35 2.52
N ALA A 56 -1.72 -7.03 2.72
CA ALA A 56 -1.33 -6.41 3.97
C ALA A 56 -1.98 -5.04 4.15
N TYR A 57 -2.18 -4.68 5.41
CA TYR A 57 -2.71 -3.41 5.87
C TYR A 57 -1.89 -2.87 7.02
N ALA A 58 -1.77 -1.55 7.09
CA ALA A 58 -1.27 -0.82 8.24
C ALA A 58 -1.98 0.53 8.39
N ASP A 59 -2.18 0.96 9.63
CA ASP A 59 -2.52 2.34 9.99
C ASP A 59 -1.61 2.84 11.13
N GLU A 60 -2.04 3.89 11.84
CA GLU A 60 -1.27 4.46 12.94
C GLU A 60 -1.02 3.49 14.09
N THR A 61 -1.96 2.60 14.41
CA THR A 61 -1.90 1.78 15.63
C THR A 61 -1.84 0.29 15.38
N GLU A 62 -2.34 -0.17 14.23
CA GLU A 62 -2.44 -1.58 13.90
C GLU A 62 -1.90 -1.92 12.51
N PHE A 63 -1.55 -3.19 12.35
CA PHE A 63 -1.19 -3.77 11.08
C PHE A 63 -1.61 -5.24 11.05
N SER A 64 -1.90 -5.75 9.86
CA SER A 64 -2.27 -7.15 9.70
C SER A 64 -1.97 -7.65 8.30
N LYS A 65 -1.61 -8.93 8.23
CA LYS A 65 -1.69 -9.70 7.00
C LYS A 65 -3.14 -9.90 6.63
N LEU A 66 -3.47 -9.64 5.37
CA LEU A 66 -4.81 -9.81 4.83
C LEU A 66 -4.80 -10.85 3.72
N ASP A 67 -5.98 -11.39 3.44
CA ASP A 67 -6.24 -12.09 2.19
C ASP A 67 -7.61 -11.69 1.64
N LEU A 68 -7.77 -10.39 1.40
CA LEU A 68 -9.04 -9.80 1.01
C LEU A 68 -9.11 -9.62 -0.50
N LEU A 69 -10.11 -10.25 -1.12
CA LEU A 69 -10.49 -9.98 -2.50
C LEU A 69 -11.57 -8.89 -2.55
N THR A 70 -11.25 -7.77 -3.17
CA THR A 70 -12.19 -6.67 -3.45
C THR A 70 -12.54 -6.67 -4.94
N PRO A 71 -13.74 -7.13 -5.33
CA PRO A 71 -14.17 -7.11 -6.73
C PRO A 71 -14.14 -5.70 -7.30
N LEU A 72 -13.61 -5.54 -8.51
CA LEU A 72 -13.62 -4.26 -9.20
C LEU A 72 -14.89 -4.11 -10.04
N SER A 73 -15.49 -2.91 -9.97
CA SER A 73 -16.56 -2.50 -10.87
C SER A 73 -16.06 -2.49 -12.32
N LYS A 74 -16.99 -2.54 -13.30
CA LYS A 74 -16.63 -2.51 -14.73
C LYS A 74 -15.76 -1.28 -15.06
N THR A 75 -16.17 -0.11 -14.60
CA THR A 75 -15.44 1.16 -14.80
C THR A 75 -14.06 1.14 -14.16
N ALA A 76 -13.90 0.56 -12.97
CA ALA A 76 -12.59 0.47 -12.32
C ALA A 76 -11.62 -0.44 -13.09
N ARG A 77 -12.10 -1.48 -13.77
CA ARG A 77 -11.25 -2.37 -14.59
C ARG A 77 -10.69 -1.70 -15.84
N GLU A 78 -11.39 -0.69 -16.34
CA GLU A 78 -10.96 0.07 -17.52
C GLU A 78 -9.88 1.10 -17.19
N TRP A 79 -9.59 1.35 -15.90
CA TRP A 79 -8.54 2.27 -15.51
C TRP A 79 -7.16 1.78 -15.97
N PRO A 80 -6.35 2.64 -16.62
CA PRO A 80 -5.04 2.25 -17.14
C PRO A 80 -4.13 1.66 -16.06
N CYS A 81 -4.21 2.17 -14.83
CA CYS A 81 -3.40 1.66 -13.73
C CYS A 81 -3.66 0.17 -13.46
N ILE A 82 -4.90 -0.33 -13.57
CA ILE A 82 -5.26 -1.72 -13.29
C ILE A 82 -4.63 -2.69 -14.29
N GLN A 83 -4.38 -2.26 -15.53
CA GLN A 83 -3.89 -3.14 -16.59
C GLN A 83 -2.42 -3.55 -16.44
N PHE A 84 -1.65 -2.88 -15.59
CA PHE A 84 -0.20 -3.11 -15.52
C PHE A 84 0.25 -4.27 -14.62
N GLN A 85 -0.66 -5.03 -13.99
CA GLN A 85 -0.32 -6.18 -13.10
C GLN A 85 0.79 -5.87 -12.06
N LYS A 86 0.85 -4.63 -11.56
CA LYS A 86 1.87 -4.20 -10.61
C LYS A 86 1.38 -4.37 -9.18
N ILE A 87 2.28 -4.82 -8.30
CA ILE A 87 2.13 -4.65 -6.85
C ILE A 87 2.14 -3.15 -6.55
N ARG A 88 1.22 -2.69 -5.71
CA ARG A 88 1.08 -1.27 -5.37
C ARG A 88 0.88 -1.09 -3.88
N ILE A 89 1.46 -0.01 -3.36
CA ILE A 89 1.11 0.57 -2.07
C ILE A 89 0.10 1.67 -2.32
N LEU A 90 -1.09 1.55 -1.75
CA LEU A 90 -2.10 2.61 -1.75
C LEU A 90 -2.08 3.32 -0.41
N LEU A 91 -1.88 4.63 -0.44
CA LEU A 91 -1.98 5.48 0.74
C LEU A 91 -3.36 6.16 0.73
N ILE A 92 -4.08 6.05 1.84
CA ILE A 92 -5.34 6.74 2.06
C ILE A 92 -5.08 7.88 3.03
N TYR A 93 -5.59 9.06 2.70
CA TYR A 93 -5.52 10.27 3.52
C TYR A 93 -6.85 10.43 4.25
N ASP A 94 -6.81 10.83 5.52
CA ASP A 94 -8.03 11.27 6.20
C ASP A 94 -8.40 12.66 5.65
N ILE A 95 -9.45 12.70 4.82
CA ILE A 95 -10.05 13.97 4.41
C ILE A 95 -10.94 14.42 5.57
N VAL A 96 -10.38 15.23 6.47
CA VAL A 96 -11.20 16.02 7.39
C VAL A 96 -11.90 17.09 6.55
N LEU A 97 -13.19 16.88 6.29
CA LEU A 97 -14.10 17.86 5.68
C LEU A 97 -14.48 18.96 6.67
#